data_AF-A0A348TT82-F1
#
_entry.id   AF-A0A348TT82-F1
#
_cell.length_a   1.000
_cell.length_b   1.000
_cell.length_c   1.000
_cell.angle_alpha   90.00
_cell.angle_beta   90.00
_cell.angle_gamma   90.00
#
_symmetry.space_group_name_H-M   'P 1'
#
loop_
_entity.id
_entity.type
_entity.pdbx_description
1 polymer ?
#
loop_
_entity_poly.entity_id
_entity_poly.type
_entity_poly.pdbx_seq_one_letter_code
_entity_poly.pdbx_strand_id
1 'polypeptide(L)'
;MVKSMAPNPIVFALANPDPEITYEDALEARQDIIMATGRSDNPNQVNNVLGFPFIFRGALDVRATKINEEMKLAAVRAIAELAKEPVPEIVNLAYAESNLTFGNTYIIPKPFDPRLITTVAPAVARAAMESGVAKAPITNWKAYQRELSDRLGRDDKFIRLLNENARRHPQRIVFTEGDNYRILKAAEILINNGVAKPILLGSKEKMAAIIEEYQLELQEAEFIDVTTDSAGREEYAAQMYEFRKRRGWTMGECRSKIKSREYYGNMMLRDGAADALISGLTVKYPTALRPILRIIGMEEGMRKAAGMYILLSKRGPMFFADTTINLDPTVEDLVQMVLNVADTVKRTNITPKVALLSYSNFGSSNGPDARKMAQASSILR
;
A
#
# COMPACT_ATOMS: atom_id res chain seq x y z
N MET A 1 -0.94 -28.48 36.98
CA MET A 1 -1.52 -29.04 35.73
C MET A 1 -0.66 -28.72 34.51
N VAL A 2 -0.43 -27.45 34.16
CA VAL A 2 0.34 -27.07 32.95
C VAL A 2 1.73 -27.75 32.89
N LYS A 3 2.46 -27.80 34.01
CA LYS A 3 3.80 -28.44 34.11
C LYS A 3 3.83 -29.91 33.67
N SER A 4 2.72 -30.65 33.77
CA SER A 4 2.67 -32.09 33.48
C SER A 4 2.11 -32.44 32.10
N MET A 5 1.72 -31.46 31.27
CA MET A 5 1.19 -31.72 29.93
C MET A 5 2.30 -32.22 28.96
N ALA A 6 1.90 -32.70 27.78
CA ALA A 6 2.83 -33.05 26.69
C ALA A 6 3.63 -31.82 26.17
N PRO A 7 4.70 -32.02 25.37
CA PRO A 7 5.44 -30.93 24.71
C PRO A 7 4.54 -30.09 23.79
N ASN A 8 4.82 -28.79 23.72
CA ASN A 8 4.05 -27.76 23.00
C ASN A 8 2.53 -27.80 23.29
N PRO A 9 2.10 -27.76 24.56
CA PRO A 9 0.69 -27.87 24.88
C PRO A 9 -0.08 -26.63 24.41
N ILE A 10 -1.22 -26.85 23.75
CA ILE A 10 -2.16 -25.79 23.40
C ILE A 10 -3.20 -25.69 24.52
N VAL A 11 -3.30 -24.52 25.17
CA VAL A 11 -4.21 -24.29 26.28
C VAL A 11 -5.14 -23.13 25.94
N PHE A 12 -6.44 -23.34 26.14
CA PHE A 12 -7.48 -22.33 25.97
C PHE A 12 -8.01 -21.93 27.35
N ALA A 13 -7.53 -20.83 27.92
CA ALA A 13 -8.11 -20.23 29.13
C ALA A 13 -8.94 -19.01 28.74
N LEU A 14 -10.23 -19.26 28.47
CA LEU A 14 -11.12 -18.32 27.80
C LEU A 14 -12.09 -17.63 28.76
N ALA A 15 -12.07 -17.99 30.04
CA ALA A 15 -12.87 -17.30 31.04
C ALA A 15 -12.46 -15.82 31.14
N ASN A 16 -13.48 -14.96 31.25
CA ASN A 16 -13.33 -13.52 31.38
C ASN A 16 -14.16 -13.04 32.59
N PRO A 17 -13.69 -12.05 33.38
CA PRO A 17 -12.38 -11.37 33.26
C PRO A 17 -11.22 -12.15 33.88
N ASP A 18 -11.52 -13.18 34.68
CA ASP A 18 -10.57 -14.01 35.42
C ASP A 18 -10.41 -15.37 34.72
N PRO A 19 -9.26 -15.61 34.04
CA PRO A 19 -9.04 -16.85 33.28
C PRO A 19 -8.71 -18.03 34.21
N GLU A 20 -8.88 -19.25 33.71
CA GLU A 20 -8.54 -20.48 34.44
C GLU A 20 -7.06 -20.55 34.86
N ILE A 21 -6.20 -19.86 34.12
CA ILE A 21 -4.81 -19.56 34.44
C ILE A 21 -4.43 -18.27 33.72
N THR A 22 -3.71 -17.37 34.39
CA THR A 22 -3.23 -16.14 33.75
C THR A 22 -2.18 -16.45 32.68
N TYR A 23 -1.97 -15.53 31.74
CA TYR A 23 -0.98 -15.73 30.67
C TYR A 23 0.44 -15.82 31.26
N GLU A 24 0.71 -14.96 32.26
CA GLU A 24 1.98 -14.88 32.98
C GLU A 24 2.26 -16.17 33.76
N ASP A 25 1.30 -16.65 34.56
CA ASP A 25 1.47 -17.88 35.35
C ASP A 25 1.65 -19.11 34.44
N ALA A 26 0.98 -19.11 33.28
CA ALA A 26 1.08 -20.20 32.32
C ALA A 26 2.47 -20.25 31.67
N LEU A 27 3.03 -19.09 31.27
CA LEU A 27 4.39 -18.97 30.76
C LEU A 27 5.45 -19.29 31.82
N GLU A 28 5.24 -18.85 33.07
CA GLU A 28 6.13 -19.19 34.18
C GLU A 28 6.12 -20.70 34.45
N ALA A 29 4.94 -21.32 34.37
CA ALA A 29 4.81 -22.76 34.54
C ALA A 29 5.48 -23.55 33.42
N ARG A 30 5.48 -23.05 32.18
CA ARG A 30 6.00 -23.76 31.00
C ARG A 30 6.30 -22.81 29.82
N GLN A 31 7.54 -22.86 29.32
CA GLN A 31 7.99 -21.97 28.23
C GLN A 31 7.49 -22.35 26.83
N ASP A 32 7.18 -23.63 26.55
CA ASP A 32 6.71 -24.09 25.24
C ASP A 32 5.18 -24.08 25.10
N ILE A 33 4.46 -23.47 26.05
CA ILE A 33 2.99 -23.39 25.99
C ILE A 33 2.52 -22.47 24.86
N ILE A 34 1.53 -22.93 24.11
CA ILE A 34 0.78 -22.11 23.15
C ILE A 34 -0.54 -21.75 23.82
N MET A 35 -0.61 -20.52 24.33
CA MET A 35 -1.72 -20.06 25.16
C MET A 35 -2.71 -19.23 24.33
N ALA A 36 -3.99 -19.58 24.39
CA ALA A 36 -5.10 -18.82 23.84
C ALA A 36 -5.98 -18.28 24.97
N THR A 37 -6.45 -17.05 24.82
CA THR A 37 -7.12 -16.30 25.90
C THR A 37 -8.32 -15.50 25.40
N GLY A 38 -9.28 -15.21 26.29
CA GLY A 38 -10.38 -14.28 26.00
C GLY A 38 -9.99 -12.81 26.05
N ARG A 39 -8.80 -12.47 26.58
CA ARG A 39 -8.39 -11.09 26.81
C ARG A 39 -7.67 -10.48 25.61
N SER A 40 -7.80 -9.17 25.40
CA SER A 40 -7.23 -8.45 24.26
C SER A 40 -5.79 -7.98 24.45
N ASP A 41 -5.31 -8.00 25.69
CA ASP A 41 -3.97 -7.59 26.10
C ASP A 41 -2.91 -8.68 25.90
N ASN A 42 -3.33 -9.90 25.56
CA ASN A 42 -2.45 -11.07 25.40
C ASN A 42 -2.50 -11.66 23.98
N PRO A 43 -1.46 -12.38 23.55
CA PRO A 43 -1.43 -13.09 22.27
C PRO A 43 -2.58 -14.12 22.12
N ASN A 44 -2.87 -14.51 20.87
CA ASN A 44 -3.87 -15.53 20.54
C ASN A 44 -5.27 -15.28 21.16
N GLN A 45 -5.73 -14.03 21.11
CA GLN A 45 -7.07 -13.68 21.58
C GLN A 45 -8.15 -14.44 20.79
N VAL A 46 -8.98 -15.20 21.50
CA VAL A 46 -10.20 -15.80 20.96
C VAL A 46 -11.36 -14.85 21.21
N ASN A 47 -11.93 -14.31 20.13
CA ASN A 47 -13.02 -13.36 20.21
C ASN A 47 -14.13 -13.69 19.20
N ASN A 48 -15.39 -13.53 19.60
CA ASN A 48 -16.55 -13.75 18.74
C ASN A 48 -16.55 -12.86 17.49
N VAL A 49 -15.86 -11.71 17.51
CA VAL A 49 -15.68 -10.83 16.34
C VAL A 49 -15.00 -11.54 15.17
N LEU A 50 -14.19 -12.57 15.43
CA LEU A 50 -13.54 -13.36 14.37
C LEU A 50 -14.50 -14.29 13.63
N GLY A 51 -15.62 -14.65 14.25
CA GLY A 51 -16.58 -15.60 13.68
C GLY A 51 -17.91 -14.95 13.27
N PHE A 52 -18.55 -14.24 14.21
CA PHE A 52 -19.95 -13.84 14.09
C PHE A 52 -20.24 -13.04 12.82
N PRO A 53 -19.52 -11.94 12.51
CA PRO A 53 -19.85 -11.12 11.34
C PRO A 53 -19.85 -11.92 10.03
N PHE A 54 -18.89 -12.84 9.89
CA PHE A 54 -18.63 -13.54 8.63
C PHE A 54 -19.47 -14.81 8.49
N ILE A 55 -19.71 -15.53 9.59
CA ILE A 55 -20.66 -16.65 9.62
C ILE A 55 -22.06 -16.14 9.28
N PHE A 56 -22.51 -15.05 9.91
CA PHE A 56 -23.80 -14.46 9.59
C PHE A 56 -23.83 -13.93 8.16
N ARG A 57 -22.78 -13.28 7.67
CA ARG A 57 -22.73 -12.79 6.29
C ARG A 57 -22.92 -13.92 5.28
N GLY A 58 -22.12 -14.99 5.36
CA GLY A 58 -22.21 -16.14 4.47
C GLY A 58 -23.57 -16.85 4.56
N ALA A 59 -24.11 -17.02 5.76
CA ALA A 59 -25.43 -17.60 5.98
C ALA A 59 -26.56 -16.77 5.35
N LEU A 60 -26.53 -15.45 5.57
CA LEU A 60 -27.54 -14.52 5.08
C LEU A 60 -27.51 -14.36 3.56
N ASP A 61 -26.32 -14.34 2.96
CA ASP A 61 -26.15 -14.17 1.51
C ASP A 61 -26.76 -15.33 0.71
N VAL A 62 -26.71 -16.55 1.25
CA VAL A 62 -27.37 -17.71 0.65
C VAL A 62 -28.77 -17.98 1.21
N ARG A 63 -29.28 -17.08 2.06
CA ARG A 63 -30.56 -17.21 2.77
C ARG A 63 -30.71 -18.57 3.46
N ALA A 64 -29.66 -19.00 4.17
CA ALA A 64 -29.63 -20.26 4.89
C ALA A 64 -30.79 -20.34 5.90
N THR A 65 -31.46 -21.50 6.00
CA THR A 65 -32.56 -21.70 6.95
C THR A 65 -32.11 -21.81 8.40
N LYS A 66 -30.85 -22.22 8.60
CA LYS A 66 -30.21 -22.40 9.91
C LYS A 66 -28.69 -22.29 9.76
N ILE A 67 -27.99 -22.11 10.88
CA ILE A 67 -26.55 -22.31 10.98
C ILE A 67 -26.32 -23.73 11.51
N ASN A 68 -25.64 -24.58 10.75
CA ASN A 68 -25.36 -25.98 11.10
C ASN A 68 -23.87 -26.22 11.40
N GLU A 69 -23.52 -27.45 11.76
CA GLU A 69 -22.15 -27.83 12.12
C GLU A 69 -21.19 -27.75 10.91
N GLU A 70 -21.67 -28.07 9.71
CA GLU A 70 -20.88 -27.95 8.47
C GLU A 70 -20.42 -26.50 8.25
N MET A 71 -21.31 -25.53 8.46
CA MET A 71 -20.98 -24.10 8.39
C MET A 71 -19.96 -23.68 9.46
N LYS A 72 -20.13 -24.16 10.70
CA LYS A 72 -19.18 -23.86 11.79
C LYS A 72 -17.80 -24.43 11.48
N LEU A 73 -17.73 -25.68 11.02
CA LEU A 73 -16.48 -26.35 10.67
C LEU A 73 -15.79 -25.65 9.49
N ALA A 74 -16.56 -25.22 8.49
CA ALA A 74 -16.03 -24.45 7.36
C ALA A 74 -15.44 -23.11 7.81
N ALA A 75 -16.10 -22.40 8.74
CA ALA A 75 -15.57 -21.17 9.31
C ALA A 75 -14.25 -21.41 10.08
N VAL A 76 -14.20 -22.45 10.93
CA VAL A 76 -12.98 -22.80 11.68
C VAL A 76 -11.81 -23.10 10.75
N ARG A 77 -12.04 -23.92 9.71
CA ARG A 77 -11.01 -24.22 8.71
C ARG A 77 -10.55 -22.98 7.95
N ALA A 78 -11.47 -22.12 7.55
CA ALA A 78 -11.15 -20.88 6.85
C ALA A 78 -10.29 -19.93 7.71
N ILE A 79 -10.59 -19.81 9.00
CA ILE A 79 -9.81 -19.00 9.95
C ILE A 79 -8.41 -19.61 10.16
N ALA A 80 -8.34 -20.93 10.32
CA ALA A 80 -7.08 -21.64 10.55
C ALA A 80 -6.12 -21.55 9.36
N GLU A 81 -6.64 -21.64 8.13
CA GLU A 81 -5.82 -21.46 6.93
C GLU A 81 -5.40 -19.99 6.77
N LEU A 82 -6.31 -19.04 7.03
CA LEU A 82 -5.98 -17.61 6.97
C LEU A 82 -4.85 -17.21 7.93
N ALA A 83 -4.78 -17.82 9.12
CA ALA A 83 -3.73 -17.57 10.10
C ALA A 83 -2.33 -17.92 9.58
N LYS A 84 -2.23 -18.85 8.61
CA LYS A 84 -0.97 -19.30 8.02
C LYS A 84 -0.55 -18.46 6.81
N GLU A 85 -1.44 -17.59 6.32
CA GLU A 85 -1.14 -16.71 5.21
C GLU A 85 -0.40 -15.44 5.67
N PRO A 86 0.46 -14.84 4.82
CA PRO A 86 1.15 -13.59 5.13
C PRO A 86 0.19 -12.49 5.60
N VAL A 87 0.48 -11.87 6.75
CA VAL A 87 -0.41 -10.87 7.35
C VAL A 87 -0.27 -9.51 6.64
N PRO A 88 -1.39 -8.89 6.18
CA PRO A 88 -1.36 -7.57 5.57
C PRO A 88 -0.83 -6.49 6.51
N GLU A 89 -0.06 -5.54 5.99
CA GLU A 89 0.53 -4.46 6.77
C GLU A 89 -0.51 -3.60 7.50
N ILE A 90 -1.70 -3.41 6.92
CA ILE A 90 -2.80 -2.68 7.57
C ILE A 90 -3.17 -3.29 8.93
N VAL A 91 -3.01 -4.62 9.10
CA VAL A 91 -3.26 -5.31 10.36
C VAL A 91 -2.10 -5.05 11.33
N ASN A 92 -0.85 -5.15 10.88
CA ASN A 92 0.33 -4.83 11.69
C ASN A 92 0.26 -3.39 12.24
N LEU A 93 -0.12 -2.42 11.39
CA LEU A 93 -0.29 -1.01 11.77
C LEU A 93 -1.42 -0.80 12.77
N ALA A 94 -2.57 -1.49 12.59
CA ALA A 94 -3.73 -1.33 13.47
C ALA A 94 -3.48 -1.83 14.89
N TYR A 95 -2.58 -2.80 15.07
CA TYR A 95 -2.26 -3.41 16.37
C TYR A 95 -0.89 -3.00 16.92
N ALA A 96 -0.19 -2.07 16.26
CA ALA A 96 1.17 -1.62 16.63
C ALA A 96 2.18 -2.78 16.82
N GLU A 97 1.98 -3.87 16.10
CA GLU A 97 2.83 -5.06 16.11
C GLU A 97 3.62 -5.10 14.80
N SER A 98 4.91 -5.41 14.86
CA SER A 98 5.72 -5.66 13.67
C SER A 98 5.80 -7.15 13.41
N ASN A 99 5.54 -7.55 12.16
CA ASN A 99 5.86 -8.89 11.66
C ASN A 99 5.03 -10.03 12.28
N LEU A 100 3.70 -9.88 12.33
CA LEU A 100 2.81 -10.98 12.66
C LEU A 100 2.99 -12.14 11.68
N THR A 101 3.53 -13.25 12.17
CA THR A 101 3.73 -14.49 11.42
C THR A 101 3.16 -15.66 12.22
N PHE A 102 2.72 -16.70 11.52
CA PHE A 102 2.17 -17.89 12.17
C PHE A 102 3.18 -18.52 13.14
N GLY A 103 2.80 -18.68 14.40
CA GLY A 103 3.69 -19.17 15.44
C GLY A 103 3.02 -19.21 16.82
N ASN A 104 3.80 -19.47 17.88
CA ASN A 104 3.27 -19.70 19.23
C ASN A 104 2.45 -18.52 19.78
N THR A 105 2.73 -17.30 19.32
CA THR A 105 2.03 -16.06 19.71
C THR A 105 1.02 -15.56 18.68
N TYR A 106 0.87 -16.26 17.55
CA TYR A 106 -0.10 -15.94 16.50
C TYR A 106 -0.58 -17.22 15.83
N ILE A 107 -1.58 -17.86 16.42
CA ILE A 107 -2.26 -19.05 15.86
C ILE A 107 -3.64 -18.74 15.28
N ILE A 108 -4.15 -17.53 15.50
CA ILE A 108 -5.48 -17.07 15.08
C ILE A 108 -5.35 -15.62 14.55
N PRO A 109 -6.02 -15.26 13.43
CA PRO A 109 -5.96 -13.90 12.88
C PRO A 109 -6.47 -12.84 13.87
N LYS A 110 -6.08 -11.58 13.67
CA LYS A 110 -6.61 -10.48 14.48
C LYS A 110 -8.04 -10.11 14.05
N PRO A 111 -8.92 -9.66 14.97
CA PRO A 111 -10.32 -9.33 14.70
C PRO A 111 -10.60 -8.37 13.53
N PHE A 112 -9.69 -7.44 13.25
CA PHE A 112 -9.84 -6.46 12.17
C PHE A 112 -9.06 -6.80 10.90
N ASP A 113 -8.69 -8.07 10.70
CA ASP A 113 -8.09 -8.50 9.45
C ASP A 113 -9.12 -8.42 8.30
N PRO A 114 -8.89 -7.57 7.27
CA PRO A 114 -9.85 -7.38 6.18
C PRO A 114 -10.07 -8.67 5.37
N ARG A 115 -9.14 -9.62 5.39
CA ARG A 115 -9.29 -10.89 4.65
C ARG A 115 -10.39 -11.78 5.22
N LEU A 116 -10.77 -11.60 6.49
CA LEU A 116 -11.76 -12.45 7.17
C LEU A 116 -13.09 -12.52 6.42
N ILE A 117 -13.61 -11.41 5.88
CA ILE A 117 -14.90 -11.43 5.16
C ILE A 117 -14.81 -12.23 3.87
N THR A 118 -13.70 -12.11 3.13
CA THR A 118 -13.52 -12.75 1.82
C THR A 118 -13.10 -14.21 1.92
N THR A 119 -12.70 -14.66 3.11
CA THR A 119 -12.28 -16.04 3.36
C THR A 119 -13.37 -16.81 4.11
N VAL A 120 -13.88 -16.27 5.22
CA VAL A 120 -14.84 -16.97 6.08
C VAL A 120 -16.25 -16.96 5.49
N ALA A 121 -16.75 -15.82 4.99
CA ALA A 121 -18.13 -15.76 4.48
C ALA A 121 -18.35 -16.66 3.25
N PRO A 122 -17.43 -16.75 2.26
CA PRO A 122 -17.55 -17.72 1.17
C PRO A 122 -17.46 -19.18 1.60
N ALA A 123 -16.60 -19.51 2.57
CA ALA A 123 -16.52 -20.87 3.11
C ALA A 123 -17.84 -21.29 3.75
N VAL A 124 -18.44 -20.41 4.55
CA VAL A 124 -19.74 -20.63 5.20
C VAL A 124 -20.87 -20.73 4.18
N ALA A 125 -20.91 -19.83 3.20
CA ALA A 125 -21.91 -19.85 2.13
C ALA A 125 -21.86 -21.17 1.33
N ARG A 126 -20.64 -21.65 1.03
CA ARG A 126 -20.44 -22.93 0.35
C ARG A 126 -20.92 -24.11 1.19
N ALA A 127 -20.55 -24.16 2.47
CA ALA A 127 -21.00 -25.20 3.38
C ALA A 127 -22.53 -25.22 3.55
N ALA A 128 -23.17 -24.05 3.59
CA ALA A 128 -24.63 -23.93 3.62
C ALA A 128 -25.30 -24.46 2.34
N MET A 129 -24.66 -24.28 1.18
CA MET A 129 -25.12 -24.84 -0.09
C MET A 129 -24.94 -26.36 -0.14
N GLU A 130 -23.77 -26.87 0.25
CA GLU A 130 -23.43 -28.29 0.24
C GLU A 130 -24.30 -29.10 1.23
N SER A 131 -24.62 -28.52 2.38
CA SER A 131 -25.51 -29.13 3.37
C SER A 131 -27.01 -28.96 3.08
N GLY A 132 -27.37 -28.30 1.97
CA GLY A 132 -28.75 -28.17 1.51
C GLY A 132 -29.63 -27.20 2.31
N VAL A 133 -29.04 -26.34 3.16
CA VAL A 133 -29.79 -25.35 3.95
C VAL A 133 -29.91 -23.99 3.24
N ALA A 134 -29.17 -23.77 2.16
CA ALA A 134 -29.21 -22.56 1.34
C ALA A 134 -30.49 -22.47 0.49
N LYS A 135 -31.16 -21.30 0.51
CA LYS A 135 -32.32 -21.00 -0.35
C LYS A 135 -31.99 -20.12 -1.55
N ALA A 136 -30.83 -19.48 -1.56
CA ALA A 136 -30.34 -18.63 -2.65
C ALA A 136 -28.89 -19.00 -2.99
N PRO A 137 -28.65 -20.05 -3.79
CA PRO A 137 -27.30 -20.49 -4.14
C PRO A 137 -26.50 -19.44 -4.90
N ILE A 138 -25.21 -19.32 -4.58
CA ILE A 138 -24.28 -18.45 -5.32
C ILE A 138 -23.77 -19.19 -6.56
N THR A 139 -23.98 -18.60 -7.73
CA THR A 139 -23.56 -19.18 -9.02
C THR A 139 -22.26 -18.57 -9.54
N ASN A 140 -21.93 -17.34 -9.15
CA ASN A 140 -20.73 -16.63 -9.57
C ASN A 140 -19.87 -16.21 -8.37
N TRP A 141 -18.95 -17.10 -7.99
CA TRP A 141 -18.05 -16.90 -6.85
C TRP A 141 -17.13 -15.68 -6.99
N LYS A 142 -16.66 -15.40 -8.22
CA LYS A 142 -15.82 -14.21 -8.49
C LYS A 142 -16.58 -12.90 -8.32
N ALA A 143 -17.87 -12.87 -8.66
CA ALA A 143 -18.71 -11.70 -8.42
C ALA A 143 -19.01 -11.53 -6.92
N TYR A 144 -19.32 -12.63 -6.23
CA TYR A 144 -19.60 -12.61 -4.80
C TYR A 144 -18.39 -12.16 -3.97
N GLN A 145 -17.19 -12.67 -4.23
CA GLN A 145 -15.98 -12.21 -3.55
C GLN A 145 -15.74 -10.71 -3.75
N ARG A 146 -15.96 -10.19 -4.98
CA ARG A 146 -15.85 -8.75 -5.25
C ARG A 146 -16.86 -7.93 -4.45
N GLU A 147 -18.11 -8.39 -4.35
CA GLU A 147 -19.14 -7.74 -3.54
C GLU A 147 -18.73 -7.67 -2.06
N LEU A 148 -18.18 -8.75 -1.51
CA LEU A 148 -17.71 -8.80 -0.12
C LEU A 148 -16.53 -7.84 0.11
N SER A 149 -15.55 -7.80 -0.80
CA SER A 149 -14.45 -6.84 -0.73
C SER A 149 -14.95 -5.39 -0.76
N ASP A 150 -15.91 -5.07 -1.63
CA ASP A 150 -16.46 -3.72 -1.75
C ASP A 150 -17.22 -3.26 -0.48
N ARG A 151 -17.66 -4.18 0.37
CA ARG A 151 -18.36 -3.88 1.64
C ARG A 151 -17.42 -3.43 2.77
N LEU A 152 -16.13 -3.79 2.73
CA LEU A 152 -15.15 -3.41 3.75
C LEU A 152 -14.71 -1.95 3.67
N GLY A 153 -14.93 -1.29 2.53
CA GLY A 153 -14.58 0.11 2.35
C GLY A 153 -14.72 0.54 0.91
N ARG A 154 -15.35 1.72 0.71
CA ARG A 154 -15.50 2.37 -0.60
C ARG A 154 -14.18 2.92 -1.16
N ASP A 155 -13.14 2.93 -0.34
CA ASP A 155 -11.84 3.55 -0.61
C ASP A 155 -10.99 2.73 -1.60
N ASP A 156 -11.41 1.49 -1.88
CA ASP A 156 -10.61 0.53 -2.63
C ASP A 156 -10.93 0.49 -4.14
N LYS A 157 -12.10 0.95 -4.60
CA LYS A 157 -12.45 0.84 -6.03
C LYS A 157 -11.53 1.66 -6.93
N PHE A 158 -11.14 2.86 -6.47
CA PHE A 158 -10.20 3.72 -7.22
C PHE A 158 -8.80 3.11 -7.26
N ILE A 159 -8.27 2.70 -6.10
CA ILE A 159 -6.94 2.09 -5.99
C ILE A 159 -6.88 0.75 -6.75
N ARG A 160 -7.91 -0.08 -6.62
CA ARG A 160 -8.06 -1.34 -7.37
C ARG A 160 -8.06 -1.11 -8.87
N LEU A 161 -8.79 -0.11 -9.37
CA LEU A 161 -8.78 0.21 -10.81
C LEU A 161 -7.38 0.62 -11.28
N LEU A 162 -6.66 1.42 -10.49
CA LEU A 162 -5.27 1.78 -10.79
C LEU A 162 -4.36 0.55 -10.84
N ASN A 163 -4.48 -0.35 -9.86
CA ASN A 163 -3.72 -1.60 -9.80
C ASN A 163 -4.06 -2.54 -10.99
N GLU A 164 -5.34 -2.66 -11.34
CA GLU A 164 -5.78 -3.46 -12.50
C GLU A 164 -5.22 -2.91 -13.82
N ASN A 165 -5.17 -1.59 -13.97
CA ASN A 165 -4.58 -0.95 -15.15
C ASN A 165 -3.06 -1.17 -15.20
N ALA A 166 -2.37 -0.97 -14.08
CA ALA A 166 -0.92 -1.18 -13.99
C ALA A 166 -0.52 -2.64 -14.31
N ARG A 167 -1.30 -3.63 -13.84
CA ARG A 167 -1.10 -5.06 -14.14
C ARG A 167 -1.10 -5.41 -15.62
N ARG A 168 -1.79 -4.63 -16.47
CA ARG A 168 -1.82 -4.89 -17.93
C ARG A 168 -0.46 -4.63 -18.57
N HIS A 169 0.27 -3.66 -18.05
CA HIS A 169 1.59 -3.27 -18.54
C HIS A 169 2.52 -2.98 -17.36
N PRO A 170 3.03 -4.03 -16.67
CA PRO A 170 3.87 -3.85 -15.49
C PRO A 170 5.16 -3.12 -15.85
N GLN A 171 5.33 -1.93 -15.25
CA GLN A 171 6.46 -1.03 -15.53
C GLN A 171 7.66 -1.30 -14.63
N ARG A 172 8.87 -0.95 -15.09
CA ARG A 172 10.11 -0.99 -14.31
C ARG A 172 10.19 0.24 -13.41
N ILE A 173 10.16 0.04 -12.09
CA ILE A 173 10.10 1.13 -11.11
C ILE A 173 11.35 1.13 -10.24
N VAL A 174 12.12 2.21 -10.29
CA VAL A 174 13.29 2.43 -9.43
C VAL A 174 12.85 2.93 -8.07
N PHE A 175 13.34 2.29 -7.01
CA PHE A 175 13.23 2.75 -5.63
C PHE A 175 14.61 3.16 -5.13
N THR A 176 14.78 4.42 -4.72
CA THR A 176 16.10 4.93 -4.30
C THR A 176 16.50 4.50 -2.89
N GLU A 177 15.55 4.08 -2.07
CA GLU A 177 15.77 3.61 -0.69
C GLU A 177 15.55 2.10 -0.53
N GLY A 178 16.11 1.30 -1.45
CA GLY A 178 15.96 -0.16 -1.47
C GLY A 178 16.50 -0.89 -0.23
N ASP A 179 17.34 -0.25 0.58
CA ASP A 179 17.81 -0.76 1.88
C ASP A 179 16.88 -0.40 3.06
N ASN A 180 15.62 -0.03 2.79
CA ASN A 180 14.58 0.15 3.81
C ASN A 180 13.56 -0.99 3.75
N TYR A 181 13.26 -1.60 4.90
CA TYR A 181 12.25 -2.65 5.02
C TYR A 181 10.91 -2.29 4.36
N ARG A 182 10.41 -1.06 4.53
CA ARG A 182 9.12 -0.64 3.94
C ARG A 182 9.15 -0.64 2.41
N ILE A 183 10.28 -0.30 1.80
CA ILE A 183 10.47 -0.33 0.35
C ILE A 183 10.57 -1.76 -0.16
N LEU A 184 11.35 -2.60 0.53
CA LEU A 184 11.47 -4.03 0.20
C LEU A 184 10.11 -4.74 0.28
N LYS A 185 9.33 -4.46 1.34
CA LYS A 185 7.98 -5.01 1.48
C LYS A 185 7.03 -4.51 0.40
N ALA A 186 7.08 -3.22 0.06
CA ALA A 186 6.30 -2.68 -1.04
C ALA A 186 6.66 -3.33 -2.38
N ALA A 187 7.95 -3.57 -2.63
CA ALA A 187 8.43 -4.27 -3.83
C ALA A 187 7.90 -5.71 -3.90
N GLU A 188 7.89 -6.46 -2.80
CA GLU A 188 7.32 -7.81 -2.73
C GLU A 188 5.83 -7.78 -3.06
N ILE A 189 5.08 -6.84 -2.47
CA ILE A 189 3.64 -6.68 -2.76
C ILE A 189 3.42 -6.38 -4.24
N LEU A 190 4.26 -5.55 -4.87
CA LEU A 190 4.16 -5.21 -6.29
C LEU A 190 4.44 -6.42 -7.19
N ILE A 191 5.44 -7.25 -6.84
CA ILE A 191 5.80 -8.48 -7.55
C ILE A 191 4.69 -9.52 -7.42
N ASN A 192 4.25 -9.84 -6.19
CA ASN A 192 3.21 -10.83 -5.93
C ASN A 192 1.87 -10.48 -6.59
N ASN A 193 1.61 -9.18 -6.77
CA ASN A 193 0.44 -8.70 -7.47
C ASN A 193 0.63 -8.49 -8.98
N GLY A 194 1.83 -8.72 -9.53
CA GLY A 194 2.14 -8.49 -10.94
C GLY A 194 1.92 -7.05 -11.40
N VAL A 195 2.09 -6.07 -10.50
CA VAL A 195 1.80 -4.64 -10.75
C VAL A 195 2.98 -3.93 -11.40
N ALA A 196 4.20 -4.27 -10.99
CA ALA A 196 5.42 -3.60 -11.44
C ALA A 196 6.63 -4.52 -11.32
N LYS A 197 7.75 -4.11 -11.92
CA LYS A 197 9.06 -4.75 -11.86
C LYS A 197 10.02 -3.84 -11.06
N PRO A 198 10.19 -4.08 -9.75
CA PRO A 198 11.00 -3.20 -8.90
C PRO A 198 12.50 -3.26 -9.23
N ILE A 199 13.15 -2.10 -9.23
CA ILE A 199 14.61 -1.95 -9.25
C ILE A 199 15.02 -1.23 -7.97
N LEU A 200 15.72 -1.93 -7.08
CA LEU A 200 16.02 -1.50 -5.72
C LEU A 200 17.46 -0.98 -5.64
N LEU A 201 17.62 0.31 -5.35
CA LEU A 201 18.93 0.93 -5.13
C LEU A 201 19.29 0.89 -3.64
N GLY A 202 20.38 0.21 -3.29
CA GLY A 202 20.76 0.01 -1.90
C GLY A 202 22.10 -0.70 -1.74
N SER A 203 22.64 -0.76 -0.52
CA SER A 203 23.75 -1.69 -0.24
C SER A 203 23.24 -3.11 -0.36
N LYS A 204 23.91 -3.93 -1.17
CA LYS A 204 23.50 -5.34 -1.39
C LYS A 204 23.49 -6.12 -0.09
N GLU A 205 24.47 -5.89 0.78
CA GLU A 205 24.61 -6.55 2.07
C GLU A 205 23.43 -6.21 2.99
N LYS A 206 23.07 -4.92 3.08
CA LYS A 206 21.93 -4.48 3.90
C LYS A 206 20.60 -5.01 3.38
N MET A 207 20.39 -4.96 2.06
CA MET A 207 19.17 -5.49 1.44
C MET A 207 19.06 -7.00 1.70
N ALA A 208 20.14 -7.76 1.49
CA ALA A 208 20.17 -9.20 1.75
C ALA A 208 19.86 -9.53 3.21
N ALA A 209 20.46 -8.81 4.17
CA ALA A 209 20.19 -9.01 5.59
C ALA A 209 18.72 -8.79 5.96
N ILE A 210 18.10 -7.72 5.45
CA ILE A 210 16.67 -7.45 5.69
C ILE A 210 15.80 -8.52 4.99
N ILE A 211 16.13 -8.93 3.78
CA ILE A 211 15.38 -9.98 3.07
C ILE A 211 15.41 -11.29 3.85
N GLU A 212 16.56 -11.67 4.39
CA GLU A 212 16.71 -12.88 5.20
C GLU A 212 15.97 -12.77 6.54
N GLU A 213 16.14 -11.66 7.26
CA GLU A 213 15.49 -11.40 8.55
C GLU A 213 13.96 -11.47 8.46
N TYR A 214 13.39 -10.89 7.39
CA TYR A 214 11.94 -10.80 7.19
C TYR A 214 11.38 -11.84 6.20
N GLN A 215 12.22 -12.77 5.73
CA GLN A 215 11.86 -13.83 4.79
C GLN A 215 11.09 -13.31 3.55
N LEU A 216 11.58 -12.21 2.96
CA LEU A 216 10.90 -11.56 1.84
C LEU A 216 11.11 -12.29 0.51
N GLU A 217 10.07 -12.39 -0.30
CA GLU A 217 10.08 -13.03 -1.62
C GLU A 217 10.29 -11.98 -2.73
N LEU A 218 11.55 -11.72 -3.08
CA LEU A 218 11.95 -10.69 -4.04
C LEU A 218 12.75 -11.22 -5.24
N GLN A 219 12.50 -12.46 -5.66
CA GLN A 219 13.29 -13.12 -6.72
C GLN A 219 13.19 -12.41 -8.08
N GLU A 220 12.09 -11.68 -8.34
CA GLU A 220 11.88 -10.90 -9.57
C GLU A 220 12.37 -9.45 -9.49
N ALA A 221 12.91 -9.01 -8.35
CA ALA A 221 13.45 -7.67 -8.18
C ALA A 221 14.89 -7.56 -8.70
N GLU A 222 15.22 -6.41 -9.29
CA GLU A 222 16.59 -6.06 -9.66
C GLU A 222 17.27 -5.30 -8.50
N PHE A 223 18.47 -5.70 -8.10
CA PHE A 223 19.20 -5.08 -6.98
C PHE A 223 20.49 -4.40 -7.45
N ILE A 224 20.59 -3.09 -7.29
CA ILE A 224 21.74 -2.29 -7.70
C ILE A 224 22.36 -1.60 -6.50
N ASP A 225 23.66 -1.81 -6.30
CA ASP A 225 24.45 -1.01 -5.38
C ASP A 225 25.28 0.01 -6.16
N VAL A 226 24.82 1.25 -6.11
CA VAL A 226 25.46 2.41 -6.74
C VAL A 226 26.92 2.59 -6.31
N THR A 227 27.27 2.16 -5.09
CA THR A 227 28.63 2.30 -4.56
C THR A 227 29.61 1.38 -5.26
N THR A 228 29.19 0.15 -5.57
CA THR A 228 30.02 -0.88 -6.19
C THR A 228 29.93 -0.87 -7.71
N ASP A 229 28.87 -0.31 -8.29
CA ASP A 229 28.74 -0.13 -9.74
C ASP A 229 29.60 1.03 -10.27
N SER A 230 30.89 0.77 -10.50
CA SER A 230 31.82 1.75 -11.10
C SER A 230 31.52 2.04 -12.57
N ALA A 231 31.08 1.03 -13.33
CA ALA A 231 30.82 1.15 -14.77
C ALA A 231 29.61 2.07 -15.03
N GLY A 232 28.45 1.78 -14.42
CA GLY A 232 27.26 2.60 -14.62
C GLY A 232 27.43 4.02 -14.05
N ARG A 233 28.19 4.20 -12.97
CA ARG A 233 28.52 5.55 -12.47
C ARG A 233 29.31 6.37 -13.49
N GLU A 234 30.32 5.79 -14.12
CA GLU A 234 31.13 6.53 -15.09
C GLU A 234 30.34 6.84 -16.36
N GLU A 235 29.56 5.87 -16.84
CA GLU A 235 28.66 6.03 -17.99
C GLU A 235 27.64 7.16 -17.74
N TYR A 236 26.87 7.06 -16.65
CA TYR A 236 25.87 8.07 -16.33
C TYR A 236 26.49 9.43 -15.99
N ALA A 237 27.70 9.49 -15.41
CA ALA A 237 28.41 10.75 -15.22
C ALA A 237 28.79 11.40 -16.55
N ALA A 238 29.26 10.63 -17.54
CA ALA A 238 29.61 11.12 -18.86
C ALA A 238 28.36 11.63 -19.60
N GLN A 239 27.27 10.86 -19.60
CA GLN A 239 25.99 11.30 -20.18
C GLN A 239 25.49 12.58 -19.51
N MET A 240 25.52 12.65 -18.18
CA MET A 240 25.12 13.82 -17.40
C MET A 240 25.95 15.05 -17.74
N TYR A 241 27.26 14.89 -17.94
CA TYR A 241 28.13 15.97 -18.36
C TYR A 241 27.73 16.51 -19.75
N GLU A 242 27.41 15.64 -20.71
CA GLU A 242 27.08 16.08 -22.07
C GLU A 242 25.90 17.06 -22.12
N PHE A 243 24.81 16.80 -21.39
CA PHE A 243 23.66 17.70 -21.37
C PHE A 243 23.72 18.81 -20.30
N ARG A 244 24.67 18.76 -19.36
CA ARG A 244 24.82 19.78 -18.29
C ARG A 244 26.06 20.67 -18.41
N LYS A 245 27.02 20.37 -19.30
CA LYS A 245 28.26 21.16 -19.45
C LYS A 245 28.00 22.63 -19.77
N ARG A 246 26.99 22.94 -20.59
CA ARG A 246 26.57 24.32 -20.90
C ARG A 246 25.80 25.01 -19.77
N ARG A 247 25.44 24.26 -18.72
CA ARG A 247 24.83 24.75 -17.48
C ARG A 247 25.85 24.80 -16.33
N GLY A 248 27.14 24.76 -16.65
CA GLY A 248 28.26 24.95 -15.72
C GLY A 248 28.70 23.70 -14.97
N TRP A 249 28.22 22.50 -15.32
CA TRP A 249 28.64 21.27 -14.63
C TRP A 249 29.95 20.77 -15.18
N THR A 250 30.90 20.49 -14.29
CA THR A 250 32.16 19.83 -14.63
C THR A 250 32.02 18.32 -14.57
N MET A 251 32.91 17.59 -15.25
CA MET A 251 32.93 16.12 -15.17
C MET A 251 33.17 15.64 -13.72
N GLY A 252 34.03 16.34 -12.96
CA GLY A 252 34.28 16.04 -11.55
C GLY A 252 33.02 16.18 -10.68
N GLU A 253 32.21 17.21 -10.92
CA GLU A 253 30.93 17.37 -10.24
C GLU A 253 29.93 16.28 -10.63
N CYS A 254 29.88 15.87 -11.91
CA CYS A 254 28.99 14.80 -12.37
C CYS A 254 29.35 13.46 -11.70
N ARG A 255 30.65 13.11 -11.68
CA ARG A 255 31.18 11.94 -10.96
C ARG A 255 30.92 11.97 -9.46
N SER A 256 30.89 13.16 -8.85
CA SER A 256 30.53 13.31 -7.43
C SER A 256 29.04 13.07 -7.21
N LYS A 257 28.18 13.68 -8.04
CA LYS A 257 26.72 13.61 -7.92
C LYS A 257 26.18 12.22 -8.18
N ILE A 258 26.70 11.50 -9.18
CA ILE A 258 26.19 10.19 -9.57
C ILE A 258 26.34 9.11 -8.48
N LYS A 259 27.19 9.34 -7.47
CA LYS A 259 27.31 8.48 -6.28
C LYS A 259 26.02 8.47 -5.44
N SER A 260 25.17 9.47 -5.59
CA SER A 260 23.87 9.53 -4.94
C SER A 260 22.84 8.70 -5.72
N ARG A 261 22.10 7.85 -5.01
CA ARG A 261 21.00 7.04 -5.56
C ARG A 261 19.95 7.89 -6.27
N GLU A 262 19.72 9.13 -5.80
CA GLU A 262 18.80 10.07 -6.45
C GLU A 262 19.25 10.45 -7.86
N TYR A 263 20.54 10.74 -8.04
CA TYR A 263 21.08 11.08 -9.35
C TYR A 263 21.20 9.85 -10.24
N TYR A 264 21.66 8.73 -9.68
CA TYR A 264 21.79 7.46 -10.40
C TYR A 264 20.42 6.99 -10.91
N GLY A 265 19.41 6.90 -10.04
CA GLY A 265 18.05 6.50 -10.42
C GLY A 265 17.42 7.43 -11.46
N ASN A 266 17.61 8.75 -11.34
CA ASN A 266 17.12 9.69 -12.36
C ASN A 266 17.83 9.54 -13.71
N MET A 267 19.11 9.15 -13.71
CA MET A 267 19.83 8.83 -14.95
C MET A 267 19.30 7.54 -15.59
N MET A 268 18.99 6.51 -14.79
CA MET A 268 18.33 5.29 -15.28
C MET A 268 17.00 5.60 -15.98
N LEU A 269 16.19 6.53 -15.43
CA LEU A 269 14.95 6.96 -16.07
C LEU A 269 15.21 7.65 -17.40
N ARG A 270 16.20 8.56 -17.43
CA ARG A 270 16.54 9.31 -18.63
C ARG A 270 17.05 8.42 -19.76
N ASP A 271 17.82 7.38 -19.42
CA ASP A 271 18.42 6.43 -20.35
C ASP A 271 17.44 5.33 -20.80
N GLY A 272 16.25 5.25 -20.19
CA GLY A 272 15.25 4.23 -20.48
C GLY A 272 15.50 2.88 -19.80
N ALA A 273 16.45 2.81 -18.87
CA ALA A 273 16.67 1.63 -18.03
C ALA A 273 15.53 1.40 -17.03
N ALA A 274 14.72 2.43 -16.75
CA ALA A 274 13.51 2.34 -15.94
C ALA A 274 12.41 3.28 -16.44
N ASP A 275 11.15 2.96 -16.13
CA ASP A 275 9.98 3.72 -16.58
C ASP A 275 9.51 4.76 -15.55
N ALA A 276 9.74 4.49 -14.25
CA ALA A 276 9.34 5.36 -13.16
C ALA A 276 10.32 5.30 -11.98
N LEU A 277 10.27 6.33 -11.13
CA LEU A 277 11.09 6.46 -9.92
C LEU A 277 10.24 6.84 -8.73
N ILE A 278 10.48 6.17 -7.60
CA ILE A 278 9.90 6.48 -6.30
C ILE A 278 11.05 6.74 -5.32
N SER A 279 10.96 7.88 -4.63
CA SER A 279 11.98 8.41 -3.71
C SER A 279 11.30 9.30 -2.67
N GLY A 280 12.00 9.59 -1.57
CA GLY A 280 11.59 10.61 -0.59
C GLY A 280 11.27 10.05 0.78
N LEU A 281 11.51 8.76 1.01
CA LEU A 281 11.30 8.14 2.33
C LEU A 281 12.31 8.66 3.36
N THR A 282 13.54 8.93 2.93
CA THR A 282 14.65 9.28 3.85
C THR A 282 15.23 10.68 3.61
N VAL A 283 14.75 11.38 2.59
CA VAL A 283 15.27 12.69 2.18
C VAL A 283 14.19 13.76 2.20
N LYS A 284 14.61 15.01 2.40
CA LYS A 284 13.69 16.16 2.33
C LYS A 284 13.15 16.32 0.91
N TYR A 285 11.89 16.72 0.79
CA TYR A 285 11.20 16.88 -0.49
C TYR A 285 11.99 17.69 -1.55
N PRO A 286 12.60 18.87 -1.23
CA PRO A 286 13.40 19.60 -2.23
C PRO A 286 14.67 18.87 -2.69
N THR A 287 15.20 17.99 -1.84
CA THR A 287 16.39 17.18 -2.15
C THR A 287 16.06 16.09 -3.17
N ALA A 288 14.90 15.43 -3.05
CA ALA A 288 14.41 14.44 -4.02
C ALA A 288 13.96 15.10 -5.35
N LEU A 289 13.29 16.25 -5.27
CA LEU A 289 12.75 16.92 -6.46
C LEU A 289 13.82 17.54 -7.37
N ARG A 290 14.91 18.07 -6.79
CA ARG A 290 15.93 18.82 -7.54
C ARG A 290 16.66 17.99 -8.60
N PRO A 291 17.09 16.73 -8.36
CA PRO A 291 17.64 15.85 -9.39
C PRO A 291 16.68 15.61 -10.55
N ILE A 292 15.39 15.35 -10.25
CA ILE A 292 14.34 15.12 -11.26
C ILE A 292 14.27 16.30 -12.23
N LEU A 293 14.13 17.53 -11.70
CA LEU A 293 14.05 18.74 -12.53
C LEU A 293 15.33 19.04 -13.32
N ARG A 294 16.49 18.59 -12.84
CA ARG A 294 17.79 18.87 -13.49
C ARG A 294 18.18 17.83 -14.54
N ILE A 295 17.72 16.59 -14.38
CA ILE A 295 18.05 15.44 -15.22
C ILE A 295 16.91 15.15 -16.19
N ILE A 296 15.68 15.01 -15.72
CA ILE A 296 14.52 14.72 -16.58
C ILE A 296 13.98 16.02 -17.19
N GLY A 297 13.76 17.04 -16.35
CA GLY A 297 13.20 18.31 -16.77
C GLY A 297 11.68 18.33 -16.74
N MET A 298 11.09 19.24 -17.52
CA MET A 298 9.64 19.43 -17.65
C MET A 298 9.21 19.04 -19.07
N GLU A 299 7.95 18.64 -19.22
CA GLU A 299 7.33 18.45 -20.54
C GLU A 299 7.31 19.77 -21.34
N GLU A 300 7.29 19.68 -22.67
CA GLU A 300 7.32 20.86 -23.54
C GLU A 300 6.12 21.78 -23.25
N GLY A 301 6.40 23.08 -23.15
CA GLY A 301 5.40 24.09 -22.78
C GLY A 301 5.13 24.20 -21.27
N MET A 302 5.57 23.23 -20.44
CA MET A 302 5.37 23.27 -18.98
C MET A 302 6.45 24.06 -18.26
N ARG A 303 6.03 25.05 -17.45
CA ARG A 303 6.98 25.93 -16.73
C ARG A 303 7.21 25.51 -15.28
N LYS A 304 6.19 24.96 -14.62
CA LYS A 304 6.23 24.61 -13.20
C LYS A 304 5.64 23.22 -12.96
N ALA A 305 6.24 22.50 -12.02
CA ALA A 305 5.67 21.28 -11.48
C ALA A 305 4.57 21.62 -10.47
N ALA A 306 3.57 20.75 -10.34
CA ALA A 306 2.48 20.87 -9.38
C ALA A 306 2.34 19.55 -8.61
N GLY A 307 2.15 19.62 -7.29
CA GLY A 307 1.88 18.44 -6.47
C GLY A 307 0.38 18.21 -6.31
N MET A 308 -0.12 17.01 -6.63
CA MET A 308 -1.54 16.70 -6.50
C MET A 308 -1.81 15.77 -5.32
N TYR A 309 -2.80 16.09 -4.49
CA TYR A 309 -3.30 15.20 -3.45
C TYR A 309 -4.63 14.58 -3.88
N ILE A 310 -4.80 13.30 -3.58
CA ILE A 310 -6.05 12.58 -3.82
C ILE A 310 -6.68 12.29 -2.46
N LEU A 311 -7.85 12.87 -2.21
CA LEU A 311 -8.66 12.58 -1.03
C LEU A 311 -9.79 11.64 -1.41
N LEU A 312 -9.77 10.43 -0.86
CA LEU A 312 -10.84 9.46 -1.01
C LEU A 312 -11.98 9.83 -0.06
N SER A 313 -13.16 10.07 -0.62
CA SER A 313 -14.35 10.43 0.14
C SER A 313 -15.50 9.48 -0.14
N LYS A 314 -16.54 9.52 0.70
CA LYS A 314 -17.80 8.79 0.46
C LYS A 314 -18.47 9.12 -0.88
N ARG A 315 -18.15 10.27 -1.48
CA ARG A 315 -18.66 10.74 -2.79
C ARG A 315 -17.72 10.41 -3.96
N GLY A 316 -16.59 9.76 -3.71
CA GLY A 316 -15.54 9.48 -4.69
C GLY A 316 -14.25 10.25 -4.43
N PRO A 317 -13.22 10.04 -5.28
CA PRO A 317 -11.94 10.73 -5.17
C PRO A 317 -12.08 12.22 -5.49
N MET A 318 -11.46 13.06 -4.67
CA MET A 318 -11.29 14.49 -4.91
C MET A 318 -9.81 14.78 -5.14
N PHE A 319 -9.51 15.59 -6.15
CA PHE A 319 -8.15 15.92 -6.55
C PHE A 319 -7.84 17.37 -6.21
N PHE A 320 -6.83 17.58 -5.39
CA PHE A 320 -6.39 18.89 -4.91
C PHE A 320 -5.10 19.24 -5.63
N ALA A 321 -5.16 20.30 -6.44
CA ALA A 321 -4.05 20.75 -7.27
C ALA A 321 -3.09 21.66 -6.48
N ASP A 322 -1.81 21.33 -6.56
CA ASP A 322 -0.67 22.06 -6.01
C ASP A 322 -0.77 22.49 -4.54
N THR A 323 -0.81 21.50 -3.68
CA THR A 323 -0.82 21.72 -2.23
C THR A 323 0.59 21.65 -1.62
N THR A 324 1.66 21.65 -2.44
CA THR A 324 3.03 21.41 -1.97
C THR A 324 4.14 22.19 -2.64
N ILE A 325 4.00 22.65 -3.89
CA ILE A 325 5.15 23.17 -4.67
C ILE A 325 5.10 24.69 -4.80
N ASN A 326 4.03 25.26 -5.36
CA ASN A 326 4.02 26.69 -5.68
C ASN A 326 3.28 27.50 -4.61
N LEU A 327 3.98 28.48 -4.03
CA LEU A 327 3.47 29.32 -2.95
C LEU A 327 2.45 30.36 -3.43
N ASP A 328 2.75 31.05 -4.53
CA ASP A 328 1.88 32.08 -5.12
C ASP A 328 1.91 31.95 -6.65
N PRO A 329 1.08 31.05 -7.23
CA PRO A 329 1.03 30.86 -8.67
C PRO A 329 0.38 32.05 -9.37
N THR A 330 0.90 32.43 -10.55
CA THR A 330 0.26 33.45 -11.40
C THR A 330 -1.00 32.91 -12.06
N VAL A 331 -1.74 33.77 -12.77
CA VAL A 331 -2.92 33.35 -13.55
C VAL A 331 -2.54 32.29 -14.59
N GLU A 332 -1.43 32.50 -15.30
CA GLU A 332 -0.93 31.56 -16.31
C GLU A 332 -0.52 30.23 -15.68
N ASP A 333 0.14 30.27 -14.52
CA ASP A 333 0.52 29.06 -13.79
C ASP A 333 -0.73 28.27 -13.36
N LEU A 334 -1.78 28.96 -12.88
CA LEU A 334 -3.04 28.34 -12.47
C LEU A 334 -3.76 27.69 -13.65
N VAL A 335 -3.83 28.37 -14.79
CA VAL A 335 -4.43 27.83 -16.02
C VAL A 335 -3.68 26.56 -16.46
N GLN A 336 -2.35 26.62 -16.53
CA GLN A 336 -1.52 25.48 -16.91
C GLN A 336 -1.66 24.31 -15.94
N MET A 337 -1.69 24.59 -14.64
CA MET A 337 -1.87 23.59 -13.59
C MET A 337 -3.23 22.90 -13.69
N VAL A 338 -4.31 23.66 -13.91
CA VAL A 338 -5.65 23.09 -14.09
C VAL A 338 -5.68 22.14 -15.27
N LEU A 339 -5.11 22.53 -16.41
CA LEU A 339 -5.07 21.69 -17.61
C LEU A 339 -4.29 20.40 -17.36
N ASN A 340 -3.10 20.49 -16.77
CA ASN A 340 -2.27 19.33 -16.45
C ASN A 340 -2.94 18.37 -15.45
N VAL A 341 -3.54 18.92 -14.39
CA VAL A 341 -4.29 18.12 -13.40
C VAL A 341 -5.51 17.48 -14.05
N ALA A 342 -6.26 18.22 -14.87
CA ALA A 342 -7.41 17.67 -15.57
C ALA A 342 -7.02 16.52 -16.50
N ASP A 343 -5.91 16.64 -17.24
CA ASP A 343 -5.41 15.58 -18.12
C ASP A 343 -4.89 14.37 -17.33
N THR A 344 -4.24 14.60 -16.19
CA THR A 344 -3.84 13.53 -15.26
C THR A 344 -5.05 12.77 -14.72
N VAL A 345 -6.12 13.48 -14.32
CA VAL A 345 -7.36 12.87 -13.84
C VAL A 345 -8.06 12.08 -14.95
N LYS A 346 -8.08 12.58 -16.19
CA LYS A 346 -8.64 11.83 -17.34
C LYS A 346 -7.94 10.49 -17.56
N ARG A 347 -6.62 10.40 -17.37
CA ARG A 347 -5.86 9.14 -17.47
C ARG A 347 -6.31 8.08 -16.45
N THR A 348 -6.99 8.49 -15.38
CA THR A 348 -7.59 7.58 -14.39
C THR A 348 -9.04 7.16 -14.73
N ASN A 349 -9.51 7.44 -15.96
CA ASN A 349 -10.88 7.23 -16.43
C ASN A 349 -11.95 8.04 -15.64
N ILE A 350 -11.55 9.18 -15.07
CA ILE A 350 -12.47 10.09 -14.37
C ILE A 350 -12.65 11.34 -15.22
N THR A 351 -13.89 11.76 -15.42
CA THR A 351 -14.20 13.05 -16.06
C THR A 351 -13.96 14.18 -15.06
N PRO A 352 -12.95 15.05 -15.27
CA PRO A 352 -12.63 16.11 -14.31
C PRO A 352 -13.74 17.16 -14.28
N LYS A 353 -14.18 17.51 -13.07
CA LYS A 353 -15.02 18.68 -12.81
C LYS A 353 -14.22 19.64 -11.94
N VAL A 354 -13.76 20.72 -12.55
CA VAL A 354 -12.80 21.63 -11.91
C VAL A 354 -13.56 22.76 -11.19
N ALA A 355 -13.15 23.04 -9.96
CA ALA A 355 -13.55 24.22 -9.21
C ALA A 355 -12.30 25.01 -8.80
N LEU A 356 -12.24 26.29 -9.15
CA LEU A 356 -11.21 27.21 -8.67
C LEU A 356 -11.65 27.76 -7.32
N LEU A 357 -10.82 27.58 -6.29
CA LEU A 357 -11.15 27.98 -4.93
C LEU A 357 -10.63 29.39 -4.64
N SER A 358 -11.45 30.16 -3.95
CA SER A 358 -11.12 31.48 -3.40
C SER A 358 -11.98 31.73 -2.16
N TYR A 359 -11.64 32.73 -1.35
CA TYR A 359 -12.52 33.23 -0.29
C TYR A 359 -13.73 34.02 -0.83
N SER A 360 -13.78 34.26 -2.15
CA SER A 360 -14.85 34.96 -2.85
C SER A 360 -15.66 34.00 -3.71
N ASN A 361 -16.99 34.09 -3.65
CA ASN A 361 -17.90 33.35 -4.51
C ASN A 361 -18.51 34.31 -5.54
N PHE A 362 -18.19 34.10 -6.81
CA PHE A 362 -18.77 34.85 -7.95
C PHE A 362 -18.78 36.38 -7.79
N GLY A 363 -17.70 36.95 -7.24
CA GLY A 363 -17.54 38.39 -7.09
C GLY A 363 -18.03 38.96 -5.76
N SER A 364 -18.34 38.11 -4.76
CA SER A 364 -18.71 38.56 -3.41
C SER A 364 -17.62 39.40 -2.72
N SER A 365 -16.37 39.26 -3.14
CA SER A 365 -15.24 40.10 -2.76
C SER A 365 -14.30 40.36 -3.95
N ASN A 366 -13.67 41.54 -3.95
CA ASN A 366 -12.86 42.08 -5.05
C ASN A 366 -11.35 42.15 -4.75
N GLY A 367 -10.87 41.40 -3.75
CA GLY A 367 -9.46 41.38 -3.41
C GLY A 367 -8.58 40.68 -4.47
N PRO A 368 -7.25 40.79 -4.37
CA PRO A 368 -6.31 40.33 -5.39
C PRO A 368 -6.47 38.85 -5.77
N ASP A 369 -6.58 37.95 -4.79
CA ASP A 369 -6.73 36.51 -5.07
C ASP A 369 -8.07 36.15 -5.71
N ALA A 370 -9.14 36.88 -5.36
CA ALA A 370 -10.44 36.69 -5.99
C ALA A 370 -10.39 37.09 -7.48
N ARG A 371 -9.73 38.20 -7.82
CA ARG A 371 -9.51 38.62 -9.21
C ARG A 371 -8.62 37.64 -9.96
N LYS A 372 -7.55 37.15 -9.32
CA LYS A 372 -6.63 36.15 -9.89
C LYS A 372 -7.38 34.88 -10.31
N MET A 373 -8.22 34.33 -9.43
CA MET A 373 -9.03 33.15 -9.73
C MET A 373 -10.14 33.42 -10.77
N ALA A 374 -10.75 34.60 -10.75
CA ALA A 374 -11.74 34.99 -11.75
C ALA A 374 -11.12 35.11 -13.15
N GLN A 375 -9.92 35.69 -13.26
CA GLN A 375 -9.17 35.77 -14.51
C GLN A 375 -8.80 34.37 -15.03
N ALA A 376 -8.27 33.51 -14.16
CA ALA A 376 -7.98 32.12 -14.52
C ALA A 376 -9.23 31.38 -15.01
N SER A 377 -10.38 31.56 -14.33
CA SER A 377 -11.65 30.98 -14.76
C SER A 377 -12.11 31.49 -16.13
N SER A 378 -11.85 32.76 -16.46
CA SER A 378 -12.23 33.34 -17.75
C SER A 378 -11.40 32.80 -18.91
N ILE A 379 -10.15 32.40 -18.65
CA ILE A 379 -9.24 31.83 -19.66
C ILE A 379 -9.54 30.34 -19.89
N LEU A 380 -10.00 29.64 -18.86
CA LEU A 380 -10.31 28.20 -18.91
C LEU A 380 -11.68 27.85 -19.53
N ARG A 381 -12.57 28.85 -19.66
CA ARG A 381 -13.88 28.71 -20.31
C ARG A 381 -13.75 29.01 -21.80
#